data_AF-A0A3D4NAH2-F1
#
_entry.id   AF-A0A3D4NAH2-F1
#
_cell.length_a   1.000
_cell.length_b   1.000
_cell.length_c   1.000
_cell.angle_alpha   90.00
_cell.angle_beta   90.00
_cell.angle_gamma   90.00
#
_symmetry.space_group_name_H-M   'P 1'
#
loop_
_entity.id
_entity.type
_entity.pdbx_description
1 polymer ?
#
loop_
_entity_poly.entity_id
_entity_poly.type
_entity_poly.pdbx_seq_one_letter_code
_entity_poly.pdbx_strand_id
1 'polypeptide(L)'
;MNDNLNQNQEPDGSESRFNNIIKPDSNAQKLTPPAFESWMDPQHEAEIPVSEVEEPKSETPFAPTNQTDYTQVEFEPINQVTPAAVIVGPANPHKSNTKKPGFWLILLCLILILIFFFTPARETILVLGIDWRPSDSPWLGRSDTMILTTIPPLSPQVSMLSIPRDLWLTIPNHYENRINTAHYFAELEAPGSGMQAAKDAFETNFGIKVNYAVRVKFTGFVDIVDAFGGVTINLPEAMSGLEAGPNHLDGKQALAFVRDRKASDDFFRQERGQLFIASAIKEVLNPLKWPRIPAVLAVAAANIDTDLPIWLWPRTAYALIFSSIKGFDSHTLDRTMITPWVTDEGAQVLAPNWELMNPLIDGLFK
;
A
#
# COMPACT_ATOMS: atom_id res chain seq x y z
N MET A 1 -31.43 -3.32 72.60
CA MET A 1 -31.36 -1.91 72.16
C MET A 1 -30.88 -1.95 70.71
N ASN A 2 -31.80 -2.04 69.73
CA ASN A 2 -32.47 -0.91 69.03
C ASN A 2 -31.47 -0.15 68.13
N ASP A 3 -31.68 0.20 66.86
CA ASP A 3 -32.71 0.03 65.81
C ASP A 3 -31.97 0.48 64.52
N ASN A 4 -31.89 -0.31 63.44
CA ASN A 4 -32.74 -0.29 62.24
C ASN A 4 -32.93 1.06 61.48
N LEU A 5 -32.40 1.07 60.23
CA LEU A 5 -33.05 1.40 58.94
C LEU A 5 -33.11 2.82 58.34
N ASN A 6 -33.03 2.80 56.99
CA ASN A 6 -33.37 3.79 55.94
C ASN A 6 -32.33 4.87 55.55
N GLN A 7 -31.72 4.78 54.36
CA GLN A 7 -32.22 5.08 52.98
C GLN A 7 -32.24 6.59 52.66
N ASN A 8 -31.51 6.99 51.61
CA ASN A 8 -31.93 7.99 50.63
C ASN A 8 -31.05 7.94 49.36
N GLN A 9 -31.72 8.07 48.21
CA GLN A 9 -31.21 8.14 46.84
C GLN A 9 -30.78 9.56 46.43
N GLU A 10 -29.80 9.64 45.50
CA GLU A 10 -29.57 10.63 44.40
C GLU A 10 -29.38 12.14 44.69
N PRO A 11 -28.74 12.97 43.81
CA PRO A 11 -28.58 12.82 42.35
C PRO A 11 -27.20 13.20 41.72
N ASP A 12 -27.16 12.99 40.39
CA ASP A 12 -26.36 13.62 39.32
C ASP A 12 -25.83 15.07 39.58
N GLY A 13 -24.66 15.38 39.00
CA GLY A 13 -24.24 16.75 38.71
C GLY A 13 -22.86 17.16 39.22
N SER A 14 -21.85 17.09 38.37
CA SER A 14 -20.90 18.20 38.15
C SER A 14 -19.93 17.92 36.99
N GLU A 15 -20.39 18.29 35.79
CA GLU A 15 -19.57 19.05 34.85
C GLU A 15 -18.75 20.15 35.55
N SER A 16 -17.77 20.69 34.83
CA SER A 16 -17.00 21.91 35.15
C SER A 16 -15.74 21.77 36.01
N ARG A 17 -14.64 21.31 35.38
CA ARG A 17 -13.28 21.70 35.82
C ARG A 17 -12.28 22.12 34.72
N PHE A 18 -12.70 22.31 33.47
CA PHE A 18 -11.79 22.73 32.40
C PHE A 18 -12.20 24.00 31.62
N ASN A 19 -13.12 24.80 32.15
CA ASN A 19 -13.35 26.17 31.66
C ASN A 19 -12.76 27.17 32.65
N ASN A 20 -11.49 27.58 32.44
CA ASN A 20 -10.99 28.90 32.86
C ASN A 20 -9.54 29.16 32.46
N ILE A 21 -9.18 29.17 31.17
CA ILE A 21 -8.00 29.94 30.72
C ILE A 21 -8.20 30.45 29.29
N ILE A 22 -9.11 31.42 29.04
CA ILE A 22 -8.94 32.43 27.97
C ILE A 22 -9.71 33.70 28.38
N LYS A 23 -8.98 34.82 28.61
CA LYS A 23 -9.49 36.16 28.31
C LYS A 23 -8.74 36.64 27.06
N PRO A 24 -9.41 37.18 26.03
CA PRO A 24 -8.75 37.71 24.85
C PRO A 24 -8.22 39.11 25.14
N ASP A 25 -6.92 39.33 24.92
CA ASP A 25 -6.35 40.66 24.90
C ASP A 25 -6.67 41.32 23.55
N SER A 26 -7.34 42.46 23.61
CA SER A 26 -7.82 43.22 22.46
C SER A 26 -6.69 44.06 21.88
N ASN A 27 -5.89 43.48 20.98
CA ASN A 27 -5.07 44.22 20.03
C ASN A 27 -4.80 43.37 18.79
N ALA A 28 -5.78 43.36 17.89
CA ALA A 28 -5.67 42.75 16.56
C ALA A 28 -4.75 43.60 15.67
N GLN A 29 -3.49 43.18 15.51
CA GLN A 29 -2.72 43.49 14.30
C GLN A 29 -3.00 42.41 13.27
N LYS A 30 -3.63 42.82 12.15
CA LYS A 30 -3.80 42.00 10.95
C LYS A 30 -2.43 41.52 10.46
N LEU A 31 -2.09 40.27 10.75
CA LEU A 31 -1.02 39.54 10.07
C LEU A 31 -1.62 38.88 8.83
N THR A 32 -1.33 39.45 7.66
CA THR A 32 -1.52 38.80 6.37
C THR A 32 -0.64 37.54 6.32
N PRO A 33 -1.15 36.39 5.81
CA PRO A 33 -0.33 35.19 5.67
C PRO A 33 0.80 35.44 4.64
N PRO A 34 2.02 34.92 4.86
CA PRO A 34 3.10 35.07 3.90
C PRO A 34 2.80 34.29 2.62
N ALA A 35 3.14 34.90 1.48
CA ALA A 35 2.99 34.34 0.15
C ALA A 35 3.79 33.03 0.01
N PHE A 36 3.14 32.02 -0.57
CA PHE A 36 3.55 30.62 -0.66
C PHE A 36 4.61 30.33 -1.75
N GLU A 37 5.19 31.34 -2.39
CA GLU A 37 5.85 31.18 -3.71
C GLU A 37 7.36 31.45 -3.76
N SER A 38 8.04 31.86 -2.69
CA SER A 38 9.40 32.44 -2.83
C SER A 38 10.59 31.46 -2.73
N TRP A 39 10.43 30.16 -3.00
CA TRP A 39 11.53 29.18 -2.82
C TRP A 39 11.81 28.25 -4.01
N MET A 40 11.27 28.55 -5.19
CA MET A 40 11.60 27.85 -6.43
C MET A 40 12.04 28.84 -7.51
N ASP A 41 13.33 29.16 -7.54
CA ASP A 41 13.98 29.81 -8.68
C ASP A 41 14.92 28.79 -9.37
N PRO A 42 14.57 28.26 -10.56
CA PRO A 42 15.44 27.40 -11.33
C PRO A 42 16.12 28.21 -12.44
N GLN A 43 17.18 28.92 -12.11
CA GLN A 43 18.06 29.54 -13.10
C GLN A 43 19.43 28.87 -13.01
N HIS A 44 19.65 27.84 -13.83
CA HIS A 44 20.93 27.49 -14.49
C HIS A 44 20.75 26.18 -15.26
N GLU A 45 20.25 26.32 -16.49
CA GLU A 45 20.16 25.26 -17.49
C GLU A 45 21.45 25.31 -18.31
N ALA A 46 22.32 24.31 -18.14
CA ALA A 46 23.54 24.16 -18.95
C ALA A 46 23.24 23.21 -20.11
N GLU A 47 23.27 23.76 -21.32
CA GLU A 47 23.10 23.05 -22.60
C GLU A 47 24.20 21.97 -22.77
N ILE A 48 23.80 20.74 -23.09
CA ILE A 48 24.69 19.66 -23.53
C ILE A 48 24.38 19.35 -25.01
N PRO A 49 25.40 19.30 -25.90
CA PRO A 49 25.18 19.17 -27.34
C PRO A 49 24.78 17.75 -27.77
N VAL A 50 23.88 17.71 -28.76
CA VAL A 50 23.39 16.52 -29.44
C VAL A 50 24.50 15.91 -30.30
N SER A 51 24.85 14.65 -30.04
CA SER A 51 25.74 13.87 -30.90
C SER A 51 24.95 13.06 -31.93
N GLU A 52 25.36 13.23 -33.18
CA GLU A 52 24.90 12.66 -34.45
C GLU A 52 24.97 11.12 -34.47
N VAL A 53 23.92 10.47 -34.99
CA VAL A 53 23.82 9.01 -35.17
C VAL A 53 24.15 8.66 -36.61
N GLU A 54 25.24 7.93 -36.84
CA GLU A 54 25.60 7.36 -38.14
C GLU A 54 24.82 6.06 -38.43
N GLU A 55 24.23 5.97 -39.63
CA GLU A 55 23.69 4.75 -40.25
C GLU A 55 24.81 3.88 -40.86
N PRO A 56 24.59 2.55 -40.97
CA PRO A 56 25.17 1.80 -42.09
C PRO A 56 24.13 1.13 -43.01
N LYS A 57 24.35 1.41 -44.30
CA LYS A 57 23.88 0.79 -45.56
C LYS A 57 23.88 -0.76 -45.54
N SER A 58 22.79 -1.44 -45.88
CA SER A 58 22.29 -1.86 -47.21
C SER A 58 23.05 -3.02 -47.90
N GLU A 59 22.42 -4.20 -47.97
CA GLU A 59 22.61 -5.20 -49.03
C GLU A 59 21.23 -5.81 -49.42
N THR A 60 21.00 -5.95 -50.73
CA THR A 60 19.87 -6.63 -51.42
C THR A 60 20.48 -7.45 -52.58
N PRO A 61 19.74 -8.24 -53.40
CA PRO A 61 18.39 -8.83 -53.28
C PRO A 61 18.33 -10.35 -53.62
N PHE A 62 17.21 -11.01 -53.31
CA PHE A 62 16.82 -12.27 -54.00
C PHE A 62 15.47 -12.11 -54.72
N ALA A 63 15.47 -12.55 -55.98
CA ALA A 63 14.41 -12.44 -56.98
C ALA A 63 13.35 -13.57 -56.87
N PRO A 64 12.16 -13.40 -57.48
CA PRO A 64 11.06 -14.37 -57.42
C PRO A 64 11.10 -15.37 -58.58
N THR A 65 10.71 -16.63 -58.32
CA THR A 65 10.57 -17.66 -59.36
C THR A 65 9.11 -18.14 -59.47
N ASN A 66 8.69 -18.19 -60.73
CA ASN A 66 7.40 -18.50 -61.36
C ASN A 66 6.57 -19.69 -60.85
N GLN A 67 5.26 -19.43 -60.74
CA GLN A 67 4.16 -19.96 -61.59
C GLN A 67 4.24 -21.44 -62.01
N THR A 68 3.34 -22.26 -61.48
CA THR A 68 2.94 -23.55 -62.06
C THR A 68 1.44 -23.62 -62.28
N ASP A 69 1.13 -24.27 -63.40
CA ASP A 69 -0.04 -24.23 -64.24
C ASP A 69 -1.12 -25.22 -63.78
N TYR A 70 -2.39 -24.82 -63.88
CA TYR A 70 -3.54 -25.69 -63.59
C TYR A 70 -3.94 -26.41 -64.88
N THR A 71 -3.64 -27.71 -64.97
CA THR A 71 -4.19 -28.57 -66.04
C THR A 71 -5.39 -29.35 -65.54
N GLN A 72 -6.47 -29.26 -66.30
CA GLN A 72 -7.75 -29.91 -66.07
C GLN A 72 -7.63 -31.44 -66.17
N VAL A 73 -8.29 -32.15 -65.26
CA VAL A 73 -8.55 -33.59 -65.37
C VAL A 73 -10.02 -33.78 -65.67
N GLU A 74 -10.28 -34.34 -66.85
CA GLU A 74 -11.58 -34.73 -67.39
C GLU A 74 -12.06 -36.01 -66.70
N PHE A 75 -13.32 -36.03 -66.25
CA PHE A 75 -13.93 -37.19 -65.58
C PHE A 75 -14.86 -37.92 -66.56
N GLU A 76 -14.60 -39.22 -66.80
CA GLU A 76 -15.57 -40.13 -67.44
C GLU A 76 -16.54 -40.73 -66.40
N PRO A 77 -17.83 -40.96 -66.73
CA PRO A 77 -18.81 -41.50 -65.80
C PRO A 77 -18.75 -43.03 -65.74
N ILE A 78 -18.68 -43.59 -64.53
CA ILE A 78 -18.79 -45.04 -64.32
C ILE A 78 -20.22 -45.40 -63.88
N ASN A 79 -20.79 -46.35 -64.61
CA ASN A 79 -22.14 -46.87 -64.51
C ASN A 79 -22.51 -47.48 -63.13
N GLN A 80 -23.82 -47.40 -62.86
CA GLN A 80 -24.54 -47.94 -61.72
C GLN A 80 -24.38 -49.46 -61.57
N VAL A 81 -24.12 -49.91 -60.33
CA VAL A 81 -24.38 -51.28 -59.87
C VAL A 81 -24.98 -51.22 -58.47
N THR A 82 -26.27 -51.54 -58.34
CA THR A 82 -26.92 -51.89 -57.06
C THR A 82 -26.49 -53.29 -56.59
N PRO A 83 -26.36 -53.52 -55.28
CA PRO A 83 -27.21 -54.58 -54.70
C PRO A 83 -27.68 -54.36 -53.25
N ALA A 84 -28.85 -54.98 -53.01
CA ALA A 84 -29.37 -55.63 -51.81
C ALA A 84 -29.62 -54.82 -50.52
N ALA A 85 -30.92 -54.71 -50.20
CA ALA A 85 -31.45 -54.25 -48.92
C ALA A 85 -31.07 -55.19 -47.76
N VAL A 86 -30.49 -54.62 -46.70
CA VAL A 86 -30.34 -55.27 -45.39
C VAL A 86 -31.44 -54.74 -44.47
N ILE A 87 -32.31 -55.63 -44.00
CA ILE A 87 -33.34 -55.31 -43.00
C ILE A 87 -32.64 -55.25 -41.63
N VAL A 88 -32.58 -54.05 -41.04
CA VAL A 88 -32.16 -53.84 -39.64
C VAL A 88 -33.41 -53.52 -38.82
N GLY A 89 -33.75 -54.36 -37.85
CA GLY A 89 -34.83 -54.11 -36.89
C GLY A 89 -34.51 -52.94 -35.96
N PRO A 90 -35.52 -52.28 -35.35
CA PRO A 90 -35.29 -51.09 -34.55
C PRO A 90 -34.64 -51.44 -33.20
N ALA A 91 -33.49 -50.83 -32.92
CA ALA A 91 -32.88 -50.86 -31.60
C ALA A 91 -33.57 -49.84 -30.67
N ASN A 92 -34.06 -50.30 -29.53
CA ASN A 92 -34.59 -49.45 -28.46
C ASN A 92 -33.46 -48.60 -27.83
N PRO A 93 -33.62 -47.28 -27.66
CA PRO A 93 -32.61 -46.48 -27.00
C PRO A 93 -32.72 -46.62 -25.47
N HIS A 94 -31.78 -47.33 -24.85
CA HIS A 94 -31.55 -47.21 -23.42
C HIS A 94 -30.99 -45.81 -23.12
N LYS A 95 -31.76 -44.97 -22.43
CA LYS A 95 -31.26 -43.71 -21.85
C LYS A 95 -30.27 -44.04 -20.74
N SER A 96 -28.97 -43.90 -21.00
CA SER A 96 -27.95 -43.91 -19.95
C SER A 96 -27.95 -42.54 -19.26
N ASN A 97 -28.34 -42.53 -17.98
CA ASN A 97 -28.31 -41.35 -17.14
C ASN A 97 -26.88 -41.14 -16.62
N THR A 98 -26.02 -40.52 -17.44
CA THR A 98 -24.65 -40.20 -17.04
C THR A 98 -24.65 -38.95 -16.15
N LYS A 99 -24.68 -39.14 -14.82
CA LYS A 99 -24.32 -38.07 -13.89
C LYS A 99 -22.87 -37.68 -14.21
N LYS A 100 -22.64 -36.49 -14.79
CA LYS A 100 -21.31 -36.01 -15.20
C LYS A 100 -20.41 -35.88 -13.96
N PRO A 101 -19.45 -36.80 -13.71
CA PRO A 101 -18.58 -36.71 -12.53
C PRO A 101 -17.63 -35.50 -12.61
N GLY A 102 -17.43 -34.94 -13.80
CA GLY A 102 -16.57 -33.78 -14.02
C GLY A 102 -17.04 -32.49 -13.37
N PHE A 103 -18.36 -32.29 -13.15
CA PHE A 103 -18.84 -31.05 -12.53
C PHE A 103 -18.40 -30.92 -11.07
N TRP A 104 -18.48 -32.00 -10.29
CA TRP A 104 -18.03 -32.02 -8.90
C TRP A 104 -16.51 -31.92 -8.79
N LEU A 105 -15.76 -32.47 -9.75
CA LEU A 105 -14.31 -32.31 -9.80
C LEU A 105 -13.91 -30.86 -10.12
N ILE A 106 -14.59 -30.21 -11.08
CA ILE A 106 -14.37 -28.80 -11.43
C ILE A 106 -14.75 -27.89 -10.25
N LEU A 107 -15.87 -28.18 -9.58
CA LEU A 107 -16.30 -27.44 -8.40
C LEU A 107 -15.32 -27.61 -7.23
N LEU A 108 -14.82 -28.82 -7.00
CA LEU A 108 -13.78 -29.10 -6.01
C LEU A 108 -12.49 -28.35 -6.35
N CYS A 109 -12.03 -28.37 -7.60
CA CYS A 109 -10.87 -27.61 -8.03
C CYS A 109 -11.07 -26.10 -7.87
N LEU A 110 -12.25 -25.57 -8.21
CA LEU A 110 -12.58 -24.16 -7.98
C LEU A 110 -12.58 -23.80 -6.50
N ILE A 111 -13.12 -24.68 -5.64
CA ILE A 111 -13.09 -24.51 -4.18
C ILE A 111 -11.66 -24.58 -3.65
N LEU A 112 -10.83 -25.52 -4.13
CA LEU A 112 -9.43 -25.63 -3.73
C LEU A 112 -8.59 -24.46 -4.23
N ILE A 113 -8.86 -23.94 -5.42
CA ILE A 113 -8.29 -22.71 -5.94
C ILE A 113 -8.73 -21.55 -5.04
N LEU A 114 -10.02 -21.41 -4.77
CA LEU A 114 -10.53 -20.33 -3.92
C LEU A 114 -9.96 -20.42 -2.49
N ILE A 115 -9.82 -21.63 -1.94
CA ILE A 115 -9.11 -21.89 -0.69
C ILE A 115 -7.64 -21.50 -0.83
N PHE A 116 -6.91 -21.94 -1.85
CA PHE A 116 -5.50 -21.56 -2.04
C PHE A 116 -5.30 -20.05 -2.20
N PHE A 117 -6.24 -19.35 -2.82
CA PHE A 117 -6.21 -17.89 -3.00
C PHE A 117 -6.68 -17.13 -1.74
N PHE A 118 -7.60 -17.69 -0.93
CA PHE A 118 -8.15 -17.04 0.26
C PHE A 118 -7.59 -17.55 1.59
N THR A 119 -6.87 -18.67 1.59
CA THR A 119 -5.97 -19.11 2.65
C THR A 119 -4.58 -19.13 2.05
N PRO A 120 -3.71 -18.23 2.50
CA PRO A 120 -2.52 -18.79 3.12
C PRO A 120 -2.01 -17.95 4.29
N ALA A 121 -0.83 -18.35 4.79
CA ALA A 121 -0.10 -17.86 5.95
C ALA A 121 -0.16 -16.34 6.22
N ARG A 122 0.22 -15.97 7.44
CA ARG A 122 0.41 -14.57 7.83
C ARG A 122 1.26 -13.83 6.79
N GLU A 123 0.75 -12.71 6.30
CA GLU A 123 1.46 -11.81 5.43
C GLU A 123 1.91 -10.61 6.24
N THR A 124 3.20 -10.27 6.18
CA THR A 124 3.76 -9.03 6.74
C THR A 124 4.31 -8.20 5.59
N ILE A 125 3.78 -7.00 5.43
CA ILE A 125 4.10 -6.05 4.37
C ILE A 125 4.70 -4.80 5.03
N LEU A 126 5.92 -4.45 4.65
CA LEU A 126 6.58 -3.22 5.08
C LEU A 126 6.23 -2.08 4.11
N VAL A 127 5.50 -1.07 4.59
CA VAL A 127 5.16 0.12 3.81
C VAL A 127 6.18 1.23 4.11
N LEU A 128 6.84 1.73 3.07
CA LEU A 128 7.88 2.74 3.11
C LEU A 128 7.44 4.01 2.39
N GLY A 129 7.48 5.15 3.08
CA GLY A 129 7.37 6.48 2.48
C GLY A 129 8.77 7.07 2.28
N ILE A 130 9.18 7.25 1.02
CA ILE A 130 10.53 7.68 0.64
C ILE A 130 10.56 9.19 0.38
N ASP A 131 11.40 9.90 1.14
CA ASP A 131 11.78 11.28 0.86
C ASP A 131 12.86 11.28 -0.24
N TRP A 132 12.40 11.05 -1.47
CA TRP A 132 13.26 10.95 -2.64
C TRP A 132 13.91 12.29 -2.98
N ARG A 133 15.17 12.25 -3.41
CA ARG A 133 15.90 13.41 -3.93
C ARG A 133 16.39 13.12 -5.34
N PRO A 134 16.33 14.09 -6.27
CA PRO A 134 16.91 13.93 -7.60
C PRO A 134 18.34 13.41 -7.52
N SER A 135 18.58 12.24 -8.10
CA SER A 135 19.87 11.53 -8.11
C SER A 135 19.90 10.45 -9.18
N ASP A 136 21.03 9.76 -9.32
CA ASP A 136 21.23 8.67 -10.26
C ASP A 136 20.36 7.42 -9.96
N SER A 137 19.91 7.23 -8.72
CA SER A 137 18.89 6.21 -8.39
C SER A 137 17.49 6.85 -8.30
N PRO A 138 16.49 6.28 -9.01
CA PRO A 138 15.12 6.78 -8.97
C PRO A 138 14.46 6.60 -7.60
N TRP A 139 15.10 5.90 -6.67
CA TRP A 139 14.61 5.63 -5.32
C TRP A 139 15.53 6.13 -4.21
N LEU A 140 16.63 6.83 -4.53
CA LEU A 140 17.54 7.32 -3.49
C LEU A 140 16.82 8.28 -2.53
N GLY A 141 16.74 7.86 -1.27
CA GLY A 141 16.02 8.59 -0.24
C GLY A 141 15.93 7.79 1.05
N ARG A 142 15.67 8.49 2.15
CA ARG A 142 15.43 7.87 3.46
C ARG A 142 13.95 7.52 3.59
N SER A 143 13.66 6.43 4.32
CA SER A 143 12.29 6.02 4.63
C SER A 143 11.76 6.76 5.86
N ASP A 144 11.15 7.92 5.64
CA ASP A 144 10.62 8.76 6.71
C ASP A 144 9.30 8.25 7.30
N THR A 145 8.60 7.39 6.56
CA THR A 145 7.43 6.65 7.02
C THR A 145 7.70 5.16 6.90
N MET A 146 7.52 4.41 7.99
CA MET A 146 7.68 2.96 8.02
C MET A 146 6.53 2.35 8.82
N ILE A 147 5.74 1.50 8.15
CA ILE A 147 4.59 0.83 8.77
C ILE A 147 4.69 -0.66 8.46
N LEU A 148 4.81 -1.47 9.49
CA LEU A 148 4.67 -2.92 9.38
C LEU A 148 3.19 -3.28 9.39
N THR A 149 2.68 -3.76 8.27
CA THR A 149 1.29 -4.16 8.10
C THR A 149 1.21 -5.67 8.10
N THR A 150 0.38 -6.27 8.96
CA THR A 150 0.17 -7.73 8.97
C THR A 150 -1.27 -8.10 8.69
N ILE A 151 -1.45 -9.15 7.87
CA ILE A 151 -2.72 -9.77 7.55
C ILE A 151 -2.66 -11.22 8.05
N PRO A 152 -3.39 -11.55 9.14
CA PRO A 152 -3.42 -12.90 9.68
C PRO A 152 -4.17 -13.87 8.75
N PRO A 153 -3.80 -15.16 8.74
CA PRO A 153 -4.26 -16.12 7.72
C PRO A 153 -5.77 -16.39 7.72
N LEU A 154 -6.42 -16.33 8.90
CA LEU A 154 -7.83 -16.67 9.12
C LEU A 154 -8.73 -15.47 9.41
N SER A 155 -8.16 -14.26 9.47
CA SER A 155 -8.90 -13.05 9.79
C SER A 155 -8.48 -11.94 8.82
N PRO A 156 -9.43 -11.28 8.12
CA PRO A 156 -9.11 -10.15 7.25
C PRO A 156 -8.81 -8.86 8.03
N GLN A 157 -8.68 -8.93 9.36
CA GLN A 157 -8.31 -7.80 10.20
C GLN A 157 -6.85 -7.44 9.97
N VAL A 158 -6.61 -6.25 9.43
CA VAL A 158 -5.27 -5.69 9.23
C VAL A 158 -4.81 -5.06 10.55
N SER A 159 -3.62 -5.45 10.99
CA SER A 159 -2.90 -4.78 12.07
C SER A 159 -1.72 -4.00 11.50
N MET A 160 -1.47 -2.80 12.01
CA MET A 160 -0.40 -1.92 11.55
C MET A 160 0.45 -1.47 12.73
N LEU A 161 1.76 -1.66 12.66
CA LEU A 161 2.73 -1.13 13.63
C LEU A 161 3.57 -0.04 12.96
N SER A 162 3.40 1.20 13.40
CA SER A 162 4.21 2.31 12.91
C SER A 162 5.55 2.37 13.64
N ILE A 163 6.63 2.45 12.86
CA ILE A 163 8.00 2.39 13.37
C ILE A 163 8.64 3.78 13.26
N PRO A 164 9.12 4.36 14.37
CA PRO A 164 9.82 5.63 14.35
C PRO A 164 11.07 5.58 13.49
N ARG A 165 11.26 6.61 12.65
CA ARG A 165 12.37 6.66 11.70
C ARG A 165 13.77 6.73 12.33
N ASP A 166 13.82 7.31 13.54
CA ASP A 166 15.06 7.58 14.26
C ASP A 166 15.44 6.44 15.24
N LEU A 167 14.75 5.29 15.15
CA LEU A 167 15.07 4.08 15.93
C LEU A 167 16.47 3.58 15.58
N TRP A 168 17.36 3.51 16.58
CA TRP A 168 18.75 3.11 16.44
C TRP A 168 18.88 1.59 16.47
N LEU A 169 19.28 1.00 15.35
CA LEU A 169 19.26 -0.44 15.11
C LEU A 169 20.44 -0.88 14.26
N THR A 170 20.71 -2.18 14.27
CA THR A 170 21.73 -2.79 13.40
C THR A 170 21.23 -2.79 11.96
N ILE A 171 22.00 -2.19 11.05
CA ILE A 171 21.72 -2.26 9.61
C ILE A 171 22.63 -3.32 8.99
N PRO A 172 22.10 -4.42 8.42
CA PRO A 172 22.93 -5.49 7.84
C PRO A 172 23.95 -4.95 6.82
N ASN A 173 25.17 -5.48 6.85
CA ASN A 173 26.31 -5.05 6.03
C ASN A 173 26.78 -3.60 6.26
N HIS A 174 26.24 -2.94 7.29
CA HIS A 174 26.67 -1.62 7.75
C HIS A 174 26.83 -1.63 9.28
N TYR A 175 27.01 -0.46 9.87
CA TYR A 175 27.02 -0.27 11.32
C TYR A 175 25.61 0.01 11.85
N GLU A 176 25.51 0.14 13.17
CA GLU A 176 24.29 0.66 13.78
C GLU A 176 23.99 2.06 13.23
N ASN A 177 22.73 2.28 12.88
CA ASN A 177 22.25 3.58 12.45
C ASN A 177 20.76 3.71 12.75
N ARG A 178 20.19 4.86 12.42
CA ARG A 178 18.74 5.01 12.36
C ARG A 178 18.18 4.11 11.28
N ILE A 179 17.12 3.38 11.60
CA ILE A 179 16.53 2.40 10.68
C ILE A 179 16.12 3.00 9.32
N ASN A 180 15.78 4.30 9.27
CA ASN A 180 15.44 4.96 8.01
C ASN A 180 16.59 5.10 7.01
N THR A 181 17.83 4.81 7.41
CA THR A 181 18.99 4.84 6.51
C THR A 181 19.22 3.51 5.80
N ALA A 182 18.60 2.41 6.25
CA ALA A 182 18.77 1.07 5.64
C ALA A 182 18.50 1.10 4.13
N HIS A 183 17.36 1.67 3.75
CA HIS A 183 16.97 1.84 2.36
C HIS A 183 17.95 2.74 1.59
N TYR A 184 18.37 3.85 2.21
CA TYR A 184 19.24 4.84 1.57
C TYR A 184 20.64 4.28 1.27
N PHE A 185 21.27 3.61 2.23
CA PHE A 185 22.62 3.06 2.05
C PHE A 185 22.63 1.98 0.96
N ALA A 186 21.66 1.09 0.97
CA ALA A 186 21.55 0.04 -0.04
C ALA A 186 21.30 0.61 -1.45
N GLU A 187 20.41 1.60 -1.61
CA GLU A 187 20.20 2.27 -2.91
C GLU A 187 21.46 3.00 -3.42
N LEU A 188 22.30 3.51 -2.51
CA LEU A 188 23.56 4.17 -2.86
C LEU A 188 24.60 3.17 -3.37
N GLU A 189 24.67 1.98 -2.78
CA GLU A 189 25.61 0.92 -3.17
C GLU A 189 25.16 0.15 -4.40
N ALA A 190 23.88 -0.21 -4.46
CA ALA A 190 23.27 -0.99 -5.52
C ALA A 190 21.83 -0.52 -5.77
N PRO A 191 21.59 0.30 -6.81
CA PRO A 191 20.25 0.78 -7.14
C PRO A 191 19.22 -0.35 -7.26
N GLY A 192 18.06 -0.18 -6.61
CA GLY A 192 17.00 -1.19 -6.53
C GLY A 192 17.06 -2.12 -5.32
N SER A 193 18.16 -2.14 -4.56
CA SER A 193 18.30 -3.03 -3.39
C SER A 193 17.66 -2.48 -2.10
N GLY A 194 17.20 -1.22 -2.09
CA GLY A 194 16.73 -0.52 -0.89
C GLY A 194 15.59 -1.21 -0.15
N MET A 195 14.61 -1.78 -0.86
CA MET A 195 13.49 -2.49 -0.23
C MET A 195 13.96 -3.75 0.51
N GLN A 196 14.85 -4.53 -0.09
CA GLN A 196 15.36 -5.75 0.52
C GLN A 196 16.17 -5.43 1.77
N ALA A 197 17.06 -4.44 1.71
CA ALA A 197 17.85 -4.01 2.86
C ALA A 197 16.98 -3.49 4.02
N ALA A 198 15.90 -2.76 3.71
CA ALA A 198 14.93 -2.36 4.72
C ALA A 198 14.26 -3.58 5.37
N LYS A 199 13.79 -4.56 4.59
CA LYS A 199 13.23 -5.81 5.13
C LYS A 199 14.25 -6.52 6.02
N ASP A 200 15.48 -6.71 5.57
CA ASP A 200 16.54 -7.41 6.31
C ASP A 200 16.85 -6.71 7.64
N ALA A 201 16.85 -5.37 7.68
CA ALA A 201 16.98 -4.61 8.92
C ALA A 201 15.82 -4.89 9.89
N PHE A 202 14.59 -4.96 9.40
CA PHE A 202 13.45 -5.35 10.24
C PHE A 202 13.55 -6.80 10.71
N GLU A 203 13.87 -7.74 9.84
CA GLU A 203 13.97 -9.16 10.22
C GLU A 203 15.09 -9.40 11.25
N THR A 204 16.25 -8.76 11.05
CA THR A 204 17.43 -8.88 11.93
C THR A 204 17.14 -8.38 13.35
N ASN A 205 16.47 -7.23 13.47
CA ASN A 205 16.29 -6.58 14.78
C ASN A 205 15.02 -7.05 15.50
N PHE A 206 13.92 -7.27 14.78
CA PHE A 206 12.62 -7.58 15.37
C PHE A 206 12.35 -9.09 15.44
N GLY A 207 13.14 -9.92 14.75
CA GLY A 207 12.95 -11.38 14.73
C GLY A 207 11.61 -11.80 14.13
N ILE A 208 11.08 -10.99 13.21
CA ILE A 208 9.85 -11.25 12.46
C ILE A 208 10.17 -11.47 10.99
N LYS A 209 9.33 -12.23 10.29
CA LYS A 209 9.45 -12.36 8.84
C LYS A 209 8.70 -11.21 8.16
N VAL A 210 9.38 -10.49 7.27
CA VAL A 210 8.79 -9.45 6.42
C VAL A 210 8.70 -10.00 5.00
N ASN A 211 7.49 -10.41 4.61
CA ASN A 211 7.28 -11.11 3.35
C ASN A 211 7.47 -10.19 2.14
N TYR A 212 6.93 -8.98 2.23
CA TYR A 212 6.84 -8.04 1.12
C TYR A 212 7.14 -6.62 1.59
N ALA A 213 7.51 -5.75 0.67
CA ALA A 213 7.67 -4.33 0.87
C ALA A 213 6.97 -3.55 -0.24
N VAL A 214 6.42 -2.40 0.14
CA VAL A 214 5.87 -1.41 -0.77
C VAL A 214 6.57 -0.10 -0.45
N ARG A 215 7.20 0.54 -1.45
CA ARG A 215 7.77 1.88 -1.30
C ARG A 215 7.04 2.88 -2.19
N VAL A 216 6.78 4.06 -1.63
CA VAL A 216 6.04 5.14 -2.28
C VAL A 216 6.84 6.44 -2.14
N LYS A 217 7.01 7.17 -3.26
CA LYS A 217 7.63 8.51 -3.24
C LYS A 217 6.66 9.52 -2.65
N PHE A 218 7.15 10.50 -1.91
CA PHE A 218 6.29 11.61 -1.43
C PHE A 218 5.68 12.45 -2.57
N THR A 219 6.43 12.68 -3.64
CA THR A 219 5.87 13.31 -4.86
C THR A 219 4.77 12.43 -5.46
N GLY A 220 5.03 11.13 -5.56
CA GLY A 220 4.06 10.17 -6.04
C GLY A 220 2.80 10.06 -5.20
N PHE A 221 2.90 10.21 -3.88
CA PHE A 221 1.74 10.29 -2.99
C PHE A 221 0.83 11.46 -3.38
N VAL A 222 1.40 12.64 -3.64
CA VAL A 222 0.63 13.83 -4.09
C VAL A 222 -0.07 13.53 -5.41
N ASP A 223 0.67 12.99 -6.38
CA ASP A 223 0.14 12.68 -7.72
C ASP A 223 -1.01 11.66 -7.66
N ILE A 224 -0.89 10.63 -6.83
CA ILE A 224 -1.93 9.61 -6.65
C ILE A 224 -3.21 10.23 -6.07
N VAL A 225 -3.08 11.06 -5.03
CA VAL A 225 -4.23 11.73 -4.40
C VAL A 225 -4.91 12.69 -5.39
N ASP A 226 -4.13 13.45 -6.16
CA ASP A 226 -4.66 14.36 -7.18
C ASP A 226 -5.32 13.61 -8.32
N ALA A 227 -4.78 12.46 -8.75
CA ALA A 227 -5.40 11.60 -9.76
C ALA A 227 -6.77 11.05 -9.32
N PHE A 228 -6.97 10.80 -8.01
CA PHE A 228 -8.28 10.47 -7.45
C PHE A 228 -9.24 11.68 -7.37
N GLY A 229 -8.74 12.89 -7.60
CA GLY A 229 -9.45 14.14 -7.38
C GLY A 229 -9.66 14.39 -5.89
N GLY A 230 -8.61 14.20 -5.09
CA GLY A 230 -8.57 14.44 -3.66
C GLY A 230 -9.21 13.34 -2.80
N VAL A 231 -8.97 13.43 -1.49
CA VAL A 231 -9.50 12.51 -0.47
C VAL A 231 -10.31 13.30 0.55
N THR A 232 -11.52 12.84 0.85
CA THR A 232 -12.34 13.42 1.91
C THR A 232 -12.08 12.69 3.22
N ILE A 233 -11.52 13.39 4.20
CA ILE A 233 -11.35 12.89 5.57
C ILE A 233 -12.45 13.44 6.47
N ASN A 234 -12.95 12.63 7.41
CA ASN A 234 -13.91 13.10 8.40
C ASN A 234 -13.23 13.17 9.77
N LEU A 235 -12.93 14.37 10.23
CA LEU A 235 -12.21 14.59 11.48
C LEU A 235 -13.17 14.56 12.68
N PRO A 236 -12.89 13.76 13.72
CA PRO A 236 -13.71 13.79 14.95
C PRO A 236 -13.57 15.12 15.70
N GLU A 237 -12.41 15.76 15.59
CA GLU A 237 -12.08 17.04 16.22
C GLU A 237 -11.14 17.86 15.33
N ALA A 238 -11.01 19.16 15.60
CA ALA A 238 -10.12 20.03 14.83
C ALA A 238 -8.65 19.65 15.06
N MET A 239 -7.93 19.36 13.97
CA MET A 239 -6.51 18.99 14.03
C MET A 239 -5.76 19.41 12.76
N SER A 240 -4.45 19.63 12.89
CA SER A 240 -3.57 20.02 11.76
C SER A 240 -4.03 21.25 10.97
N GLY A 241 -4.73 22.19 11.63
CA GLY A 241 -5.28 23.38 10.99
C GLY A 241 -6.59 23.16 10.22
N LEU A 242 -7.21 21.99 10.34
CA LEU A 242 -8.50 21.65 9.76
C LEU A 242 -9.59 21.61 10.85
N GLU A 243 -10.82 21.93 10.48
CA GLU A 243 -11.97 21.90 11.38
C GLU A 243 -12.50 20.49 11.58
N ALA A 244 -13.23 20.23 12.68
CA ALA A 244 -13.94 18.97 12.85
C ALA A 244 -14.99 18.77 11.74
N GLY A 245 -15.18 17.52 11.32
CA GLY A 245 -16.10 17.15 10.24
C GLY A 245 -15.41 16.86 8.89
N PRO A 246 -16.17 16.87 7.79
CA PRO A 246 -15.67 16.51 6.48
C PRO A 246 -14.74 17.59 5.91
N ASN A 247 -13.50 17.20 5.60
CA ASN A 247 -12.51 18.04 4.95
C ASN A 247 -12.04 17.34 3.68
N HIS A 248 -12.13 18.04 2.54
CA HIS A 248 -11.61 17.53 1.27
C HIS A 248 -10.18 18.01 1.08
N LEU A 249 -9.24 17.07 0.92
CA LEU A 249 -7.82 17.35 0.78
C LEU A 249 -7.33 17.01 -0.63
N ASP A 250 -6.70 17.98 -1.28
CA ASP A 250 -5.85 17.72 -2.45
C ASP A 250 -4.53 17.02 -2.05
N GLY A 251 -3.70 16.65 -3.02
CA GLY A 251 -2.47 15.91 -2.75
C GLY A 251 -1.49 16.64 -1.83
N LYS A 252 -1.36 17.96 -1.98
CA LYS A 252 -0.45 18.76 -1.14
C LYS A 252 -0.99 18.87 0.29
N GLN A 253 -2.29 19.12 0.44
CA GLN A 253 -2.98 19.16 1.72
C GLN A 253 -2.94 17.81 2.43
N ALA A 254 -3.16 16.72 1.70
CA ALA A 254 -3.07 15.36 2.19
C ALA A 254 -1.66 15.05 2.71
N LEU A 255 -0.62 15.42 1.93
CA LEU A 255 0.77 15.18 2.33
C LEU A 255 1.12 16.00 3.58
N ALA A 256 0.69 17.25 3.64
CA ALA A 256 0.87 18.10 4.82
C ALA A 256 0.17 17.52 6.04
N PHE A 257 -1.06 17.00 5.88
CA PHE A 257 -1.85 16.39 6.95
C PHE A 257 -1.15 15.17 7.55
N VAL A 258 -0.67 14.23 6.72
CA VAL A 258 0.01 13.01 7.21
C VAL A 258 1.43 13.27 7.72
N ARG A 259 2.08 14.36 7.29
CA ARG A 259 3.43 14.76 7.75
C ARG A 259 3.42 15.71 8.94
N ASP A 260 2.27 16.20 9.39
CA ASP A 260 2.22 17.20 10.47
C ASP A 260 2.76 16.63 11.80
N ARG A 261 3.71 17.36 12.38
CA ARG A 261 4.40 17.05 13.64
C ARG A 261 4.05 18.02 14.78
N LYS A 262 3.17 19.01 14.54
CA LYS A 262 2.90 20.09 15.49
C LYS A 262 2.12 19.66 16.74
N ALA A 263 1.42 18.53 16.70
CA ALA A 263 0.87 17.92 17.92
C ALA A 263 1.99 17.17 18.63
N SER A 264 2.26 17.55 19.87
CA SER A 264 3.41 17.14 20.69
C SER A 264 3.48 15.65 21.08
N ASP A 265 2.60 14.80 20.53
CA ASP A 265 2.63 13.37 20.77
C ASP A 265 2.62 12.55 19.47
N ASP A 266 3.51 11.55 19.39
CA ASP A 266 3.70 10.69 18.22
C ASP A 266 2.41 9.92 17.89
N PHE A 267 1.62 9.63 18.93
CA PHE A 267 0.29 9.01 18.88
C PHE A 267 -0.66 9.73 17.92
N PHE A 268 -0.73 11.06 17.99
CA PHE A 268 -1.61 11.84 17.11
C PHE A 268 -1.18 11.80 15.64
N ARG A 269 0.11 11.57 15.35
CA ARG A 269 0.57 11.40 13.96
C ARG A 269 0.07 10.08 13.38
N GLN A 270 0.07 9.02 14.18
CA GLN A 270 -0.39 7.70 13.75
C GLN A 270 -1.89 7.65 13.53
N GLU A 271 -2.67 8.26 14.43
CA GLU A 271 -4.12 8.40 14.26
C GLU A 271 -4.46 9.10 12.93
N ARG A 272 -3.74 10.17 12.58
CA ARG A 272 -3.89 10.86 11.29
C ARG A 272 -3.57 9.97 10.10
N GLY A 273 -2.44 9.24 10.16
CA GLY A 273 -2.05 8.32 9.11
C GLY A 273 -3.10 7.23 8.88
N GLN A 274 -3.62 6.64 9.96
CA GLN A 274 -4.68 5.65 9.91
C GLN A 274 -5.99 6.23 9.37
N LEU A 275 -6.39 7.41 9.86
CA LEU A 275 -7.58 8.10 9.41
C LEU A 275 -7.49 8.42 7.92
N PHE A 276 -6.32 8.85 7.45
CA PHE A 276 -6.06 9.09 6.05
C PHE A 276 -6.15 7.81 5.23
N ILE A 277 -5.46 6.72 5.62
CA ILE A 277 -5.50 5.43 4.92
C ILE A 277 -6.94 4.91 4.83
N ALA A 278 -7.69 4.94 5.94
CA ALA A 278 -9.08 4.51 5.97
C ALA A 278 -9.97 5.37 5.05
N SER A 279 -9.75 6.69 5.03
CA SER A 279 -10.49 7.61 4.16
C SER A 279 -10.14 7.40 2.68
N ALA A 280 -8.86 7.22 2.36
CA ALA A 280 -8.40 6.91 1.01
C ALA A 280 -9.01 5.60 0.48
N ILE A 281 -9.06 4.55 1.30
CA ILE A 281 -9.71 3.27 0.91
C ILE A 281 -11.21 3.48 0.68
N LYS A 282 -11.89 4.29 1.49
CA LYS A 282 -13.31 4.63 1.27
C LYS A 282 -13.54 5.38 -0.04
N GLU A 283 -12.62 6.25 -0.44
CA GLU A 283 -12.67 6.94 -1.74
C GLU A 283 -12.49 5.97 -2.91
N VAL A 284 -11.62 4.96 -2.78
CA VAL A 284 -11.48 3.88 -3.78
C VAL A 284 -12.79 3.09 -3.95
N LEU A 285 -13.48 2.85 -2.83
CA LEU A 285 -14.76 2.13 -2.81
C LEU A 285 -15.93 2.96 -3.35
N ASN A 286 -15.76 4.27 -3.55
CA ASN A 286 -16.80 5.15 -4.05
C ASN A 286 -17.05 4.93 -5.56
N PRO A 287 -18.23 4.45 -5.98
CA PRO A 287 -18.51 4.19 -7.39
C PRO A 287 -18.39 5.43 -8.28
N LEU A 288 -18.58 6.63 -7.72
CA LEU A 288 -18.43 7.90 -8.45
C LEU A 288 -16.98 8.18 -8.86
N LYS A 289 -16.01 7.55 -8.19
CA LYS A 289 -14.58 7.71 -8.47
C LYS A 289 -14.04 6.64 -9.42
N TRP A 290 -14.80 5.58 -9.71
CA TRP A 290 -14.35 4.45 -10.53
C TRP A 290 -13.90 4.83 -11.95
N PRO A 291 -14.49 5.82 -12.65
CA PRO A 291 -13.98 6.27 -13.94
C PRO A 291 -12.53 6.81 -13.88
N ARG A 292 -12.05 7.24 -12.71
CA ARG A 292 -10.66 7.73 -12.52
C ARG A 292 -9.67 6.62 -12.20
N ILE A 293 -10.13 5.42 -11.82
CA ILE A 293 -9.25 4.29 -11.43
C ILE A 293 -8.18 3.98 -12.48
N PRO A 294 -8.45 3.94 -13.80
CA PRO A 294 -7.40 3.68 -14.78
C PRO A 294 -6.27 4.72 -14.74
N ALA A 295 -6.59 6.00 -14.59
CA ALA A 295 -5.60 7.08 -14.49
C ALA A 295 -4.81 6.98 -13.18
N VAL A 296 -5.49 6.71 -12.07
CA VAL A 296 -4.85 6.45 -10.78
C VAL A 296 -3.88 5.29 -10.87
N LEU A 297 -4.28 4.16 -11.45
CA LEU A 297 -3.43 2.97 -11.54
C LEU A 297 -2.16 3.26 -12.35
N ALA A 298 -2.26 4.07 -13.41
CA ALA A 298 -1.09 4.51 -14.18
C ALA A 298 -0.14 5.38 -13.34
N VAL A 299 -0.66 6.34 -12.59
CA VAL A 299 0.14 7.20 -11.70
C VAL A 299 0.74 6.40 -10.55
N ALA A 300 -0.02 5.48 -9.96
CA ALA A 300 0.43 4.61 -8.90
C ALA A 300 1.54 3.67 -9.39
N ALA A 301 1.40 3.05 -10.56
CA ALA A 301 2.42 2.18 -11.14
C ALA A 301 3.75 2.91 -11.43
N ALA A 302 3.72 4.22 -11.70
CA ALA A 302 4.92 5.03 -11.90
C ALA A 302 5.60 5.46 -10.57
N ASN A 303 4.87 5.46 -9.47
CA ASN A 303 5.26 6.08 -8.20
C ASN A 303 5.37 5.11 -7.01
N ILE A 304 4.87 3.89 -7.18
CA ILE A 304 4.91 2.81 -6.21
C ILE A 304 5.78 1.69 -6.80
N ASP A 305 6.67 1.17 -5.97
CA ASP A 305 7.43 -0.04 -6.25
C ASP A 305 7.16 -1.06 -5.15
N THR A 306 6.98 -2.32 -5.54
CA THR A 306 6.53 -3.39 -4.65
C THR A 306 6.97 -4.76 -5.15
N ASP A 307 7.35 -5.62 -4.22
CA ASP A 307 7.58 -7.03 -4.49
C ASP A 307 6.36 -7.91 -4.14
N LEU A 308 5.21 -7.29 -3.78
CA LEU A 308 3.95 -7.98 -3.52
C LEU A 308 3.41 -8.58 -4.84
N PRO A 309 3.33 -9.91 -4.95
CA PRO A 309 2.85 -10.53 -6.16
C PRO A 309 1.40 -10.19 -6.49
N ILE A 310 1.12 -9.98 -7.78
CA ILE A 310 -0.19 -9.52 -8.25
C ILE A 310 -1.35 -10.45 -7.86
N TRP A 311 -1.09 -11.74 -7.68
CA TRP A 311 -2.11 -12.71 -7.25
C TRP A 311 -2.54 -12.55 -5.78
N LEU A 312 -1.73 -11.89 -4.94
CA LEU A 312 -2.10 -11.56 -3.56
C LEU A 312 -2.92 -10.27 -3.45
N TRP A 313 -2.87 -9.40 -4.46
CA TRP A 313 -3.54 -8.10 -4.41
C TRP A 313 -5.05 -8.18 -4.11
N PRO A 314 -5.83 -9.12 -4.67
CA PRO A 314 -7.25 -9.24 -4.32
C PRO A 314 -7.48 -9.53 -2.84
N ARG A 315 -6.63 -10.36 -2.23
CA ARG A 315 -6.71 -10.70 -0.80
C ARG A 315 -6.28 -9.53 0.06
N THR A 316 -5.16 -8.88 -0.26
CA THR A 316 -4.71 -7.67 0.43
C THR A 316 -5.75 -6.55 0.35
N ALA A 317 -6.32 -6.33 -0.84
CA ALA A 317 -7.38 -5.35 -1.05
C ALA A 317 -8.63 -5.67 -0.20
N TYR A 318 -9.06 -6.94 -0.19
CA TYR A 318 -10.19 -7.37 0.65
C TYR A 318 -9.94 -7.10 2.14
N ALA A 319 -8.74 -7.41 2.65
CA ALA A 319 -8.37 -7.16 4.05
C ALA A 319 -8.35 -5.66 4.39
N LEU A 320 -7.78 -4.84 3.50
CA LEU A 320 -7.76 -3.38 3.65
C LEU A 320 -9.17 -2.79 3.64
N ILE A 321 -10.03 -3.24 2.71
CA ILE A 321 -11.44 -2.81 2.63
C ILE A 321 -12.19 -3.19 3.91
N PHE A 322 -12.08 -4.45 4.32
CA PHE A 322 -12.72 -4.94 5.55
C PHE A 322 -12.30 -4.12 6.77
N SER A 323 -10.99 -3.87 6.90
CA SER A 323 -10.43 -3.09 8.01
C SER A 323 -10.74 -1.60 7.93
N SER A 324 -10.94 -1.02 6.74
CA SER A 324 -11.38 0.37 6.60
C SER A 324 -12.81 0.61 7.13
N ILE A 325 -13.64 -0.43 7.14
CA ILE A 325 -15.02 -0.39 7.64
C ILE A 325 -15.06 -0.73 9.13
N LYS A 326 -14.39 -1.81 9.54
CA LYS A 326 -14.39 -2.31 10.92
C LYS A 326 -13.45 -1.53 11.85
N GLY A 327 -12.46 -0.83 11.28
CA GLY A 327 -11.34 -0.21 11.99
C GLY A 327 -10.07 -1.03 11.82
N PHE A 328 -8.93 -0.33 11.70
CA PHE A 328 -7.60 -0.96 11.69
C PHE A 328 -7.10 -1.15 13.12
N ASP A 329 -6.42 -2.26 13.37
CA ASP A 329 -5.74 -2.52 14.64
C ASP A 329 -4.35 -1.86 14.60
N SER A 330 -4.26 -0.61 15.04
CA SER A 330 -3.06 0.23 14.84
C SER A 330 -2.28 0.40 16.13
N HIS A 331 -0.97 0.20 16.04
CA HIS A 331 -0.03 0.18 17.15
C HIS A 331 1.19 1.04 16.85
N THR A 332 1.85 1.46 17.92
CA THR A 332 2.85 2.51 17.92
C THR A 332 3.86 2.19 19.00
N LEU A 333 5.15 2.43 18.76
CA LEU A 333 6.14 2.36 19.83
C LEU A 333 6.00 3.61 20.72
N ASP A 334 5.44 3.43 21.90
CA ASP A 334 5.22 4.53 22.84
C ASP A 334 6.53 4.98 23.52
N ARG A 335 6.47 6.09 24.27
CA ARG A 335 7.62 6.68 24.97
C ARG A 335 8.20 5.79 26.09
N THR A 336 7.51 4.71 26.46
CA THR A 336 8.03 3.73 27.42
C THR A 336 8.87 2.66 26.72
N MET A 337 8.49 2.33 25.48
CA MET A 337 9.19 1.36 24.62
C MET A 337 10.44 1.93 23.94
N ILE A 338 10.57 3.25 23.83
CA ILE A 338 11.70 3.91 23.17
C ILE A 338 12.26 5.05 24.01
N THR A 339 13.59 5.08 24.16
CA THR A 339 14.29 6.09 24.96
C THR A 339 15.09 7.03 24.06
N PRO A 340 14.83 8.36 24.08
CA PRO A 340 15.67 9.33 23.39
C PRO A 340 17.10 9.30 23.91
N TRP A 341 18.07 9.27 23.01
CA TRP A 341 19.49 9.22 23.31
C TRP A 341 20.28 10.02 22.26
N VAL A 342 21.51 10.42 22.61
CA VAL A 342 22.43 11.12 21.71
C VAL A 342 23.68 10.28 21.59
N THR A 343 24.04 9.89 20.36
CA THR A 343 25.24 9.10 20.10
C THR A 343 26.51 9.89 20.42
N ASP A 344 27.65 9.21 20.51
CA ASP A 344 28.95 9.85 20.72
C ASP A 344 29.30 10.85 19.59
N GLU A 345 28.73 10.66 18.40
CA GLU A 345 28.85 11.54 17.24
C GLU A 345 27.86 12.72 17.26
N GLY A 346 27.03 12.84 18.31
CA GLY A 346 26.08 13.94 18.48
C GLY A 346 24.74 13.76 17.75
N ALA A 347 24.45 12.59 17.21
CA ALA A 347 23.18 12.33 16.53
C ALA A 347 22.07 12.03 17.55
N GLN A 348 20.91 12.68 17.41
CA GLN A 348 19.71 12.35 18.19
C GLN A 348 19.03 11.12 17.63
N VAL A 349 18.82 10.12 18.48
CA VAL A 349 18.32 8.79 18.12
C VAL A 349 17.36 8.26 19.17
N LEU A 350 16.65 7.17 18.84
CA LEU A 350 15.74 6.48 19.75
C LEU A 350 16.29 5.07 20.03
N ALA A 351 16.66 4.79 21.27
CA ALA A 351 17.11 3.47 21.69
C ALA A 351 15.88 2.57 21.98
N PRO A 352 15.82 1.34 21.42
CA PRO A 352 14.72 0.41 21.68
C PRO A 352 14.81 -0.20 23.09
N ASN A 353 13.67 -0.35 23.76
CA ASN A 353 13.52 -1.20 24.93
C ASN A 353 12.84 -2.52 24.53
N TRP A 354 13.65 -3.53 24.22
CA TRP A 354 13.18 -4.82 23.73
C TRP A 354 12.27 -5.56 24.72
N GLU A 355 12.44 -5.38 26.04
CA GLU A 355 11.60 -6.02 27.05
C GLU A 355 10.14 -5.56 26.95
N LEU A 356 9.93 -4.28 26.62
CA LEU A 356 8.60 -3.69 26.45
C LEU A 356 8.07 -3.81 25.03
N MET A 357 8.96 -3.82 24.03
CA MET A 357 8.57 -3.95 22.62
C MET A 357 8.19 -5.38 22.23
N ASN A 358 8.92 -6.39 22.71
CA ASN A 358 8.74 -7.78 22.28
C ASN A 358 7.31 -8.32 22.52
N PRO A 359 6.64 -8.08 23.65
CA PRO A 359 5.26 -8.53 23.84
C PRO A 359 4.29 -7.99 22.78
N LEU A 360 4.47 -6.73 22.39
CA LEU A 360 3.67 -6.11 21.33
C LEU A 360 4.00 -6.71 19.96
N ILE A 361 5.29 -6.80 19.62
CA ILE A 361 5.74 -7.36 18.33
C ILE A 361 5.30 -8.81 18.19
N ASP A 362 5.51 -9.64 19.22
CA ASP A 362 5.18 -11.06 19.20
C ASP A 362 3.67 -11.27 19.10
N GLY A 363 2.87 -10.51 19.86
CA GLY A 363 1.41 -10.59 19.77
C GLY A 363 0.86 -10.19 18.40
N LEU A 364 1.53 -9.27 17.71
CA LEU A 364 1.12 -8.81 16.39
C LEU A 364 1.61 -9.71 15.26
N PHE A 365 2.85 -10.21 15.30
CA PHE A 365 3.54 -10.79 14.14
C PHE A 365 3.94 -12.27 14.26
N LYS A 366 3.84 -12.88 15.44
CA LYS A 366 4.08 -14.32 15.66
C LYS A 366 2.77 -15.05 15.90
#